data_AF-A0A1D6KJP2-F1
#
_entry.id   AF-A0A1D6KJP2-F1
#
_cell.length_a   1.000
_cell.length_b   1.000
_cell.length_c   1.000
_cell.angle_alpha   90.00
_cell.angle_beta   90.00
_cell.angle_gamma   90.00
#
_symmetry.space_group_name_H-M   'P 1'
#
loop_
_entity.id
_entity.type
_entity.pdbx_description
1 polymer ?
#
loop_
_entity_poly.entity_id
_entity_poly.type
_entity_poly.pdbx_seq_one_letter_code
_entity_poly.pdbx_strand_id
1 'polypeptide(L)'
;MALRKAFEKAVVKRLMTYVPFDVLLSDGLDSSLVAAVAVRHLTGTEAARRWGTKLHCFYVGLEGSPDLKAAKEDVIYQTETYDVTIIRASTPMFLMSCKIKSLGVKMVISGEGSDELFGGYLYFHKAPNKEELHRETCRKYDCLRANKATSAWGLEARVLFLDKEFMNAAMSINPEWKMV
;
A
#
# COMPACT_ATOMS: atom_id res chain seq x y z
N MET A 1 13.59 -18.79 2.22
CA MET A 1 12.28 -19.35 2.64
C MET A 1 11.59 -18.55 3.76
N ALA A 2 12.32 -17.95 4.70
CA ALA A 2 11.71 -17.20 5.83
C ALA A 2 10.92 -15.94 5.39
N LEU A 3 11.48 -15.10 4.51
CA LEU A 3 10.86 -13.84 4.09
C LEU A 3 9.50 -14.03 3.40
N ARG A 4 9.41 -14.98 2.46
CA ARG A 4 8.15 -15.33 1.78
C ARG A 4 7.07 -15.75 2.78
N LYS A 5 7.40 -16.65 3.72
CA LYS A 5 6.45 -17.13 4.73
C LYS A 5 5.99 -15.99 5.66
N ALA A 6 6.90 -15.11 6.04
CA ALA A 6 6.57 -13.92 6.84
C ALA A 6 5.61 -12.99 6.08
N PHE A 7 5.83 -12.79 4.77
CA PHE A 7 4.94 -11.98 3.93
C PHE A 7 3.54 -12.62 3.80
N GLU A 8 3.48 -13.91 3.46
CA GLU A 8 2.20 -14.64 3.37
C GLU A 8 1.44 -14.57 4.70
N LYS A 9 2.12 -14.71 5.84
CA LYS A 9 1.52 -14.56 7.17
C LYS A 9 1.00 -13.14 7.41
N ALA A 10 1.75 -12.11 7.02
CA ALA A 10 1.34 -10.71 7.15
C ALA A 10 0.07 -10.40 6.34
N VAL A 11 -0.05 -10.99 5.14
CA VAL A 11 -1.24 -10.91 4.29
C VAL A 11 -2.43 -11.59 4.95
N VAL A 12 -2.29 -12.88 5.33
CA VAL A 12 -3.37 -13.67 5.93
C VAL A 12 -3.93 -12.98 7.18
N LYS A 13 -3.07 -12.43 8.04
CA LYS A 13 -3.47 -11.67 9.24
C LYS A 13 -4.39 -10.49 8.91
N ARG A 14 -4.18 -9.84 7.76
CA ARG A 14 -4.94 -8.66 7.32
C ARG A 14 -6.13 -8.97 6.43
N LEU A 15 -6.34 -10.24 6.05
CA LEU A 15 -7.59 -10.72 5.44
C LEU A 15 -8.73 -10.89 6.46
N MET A 16 -8.43 -10.84 7.77
CA MET A 16 -9.46 -10.97 8.81
C MET A 16 -10.39 -9.75 8.81
N THR A 17 -11.63 -9.92 8.34
CA THR A 17 -12.64 -8.85 8.30
C THR A 17 -14.05 -9.41 8.28
N TYR A 18 -15.00 -8.63 8.83
CA TYR A 18 -16.44 -8.88 8.75
C TYR A 18 -17.15 -7.95 7.76
N VAL A 19 -16.41 -7.05 7.12
CA VAL A 19 -16.91 -6.04 6.16
C VAL A 19 -16.29 -6.25 4.77
N PRO A 20 -16.94 -5.80 3.68
CA PRO A 20 -16.38 -5.91 2.34
C PRO A 20 -15.05 -5.15 2.23
N PHE A 21 -14.09 -5.76 1.53
CA PHE A 21 -12.76 -5.21 1.33
C PHE A 21 -12.24 -5.46 -0.08
N ASP A 22 -11.30 -4.63 -0.52
CA ASP A 22 -10.62 -4.74 -1.82
C ASP A 22 -9.10 -4.56 -1.71
N VAL A 23 -8.40 -4.66 -2.83
CA VAL A 23 -6.94 -4.43 -2.94
C VAL A 23 -6.68 -3.25 -3.87
N LEU A 24 -5.77 -2.36 -3.47
CA LEU A 24 -5.28 -1.30 -4.36
C LEU A 24 -4.23 -1.89 -5.30
N LEU A 25 -4.48 -1.82 -6.61
CA LEU A 25 -3.59 -2.33 -7.65
C LEU A 25 -3.11 -1.18 -8.54
N SER A 26 -1.79 -1.05 -8.67
CA SER A 26 -1.14 0.08 -9.38
C SER A 26 -0.29 -0.36 -10.58
N ASP A 27 -0.35 -1.63 -10.97
CA ASP A 27 0.60 -2.32 -11.87
C ASP A 27 2.05 -2.39 -11.37
N GLY A 28 2.34 -1.87 -10.17
CA GLY A 28 3.63 -2.05 -9.51
C GLY A 28 3.85 -3.48 -9.02
N LEU A 29 5.11 -3.86 -8.81
CA LEU A 29 5.49 -5.16 -8.25
C LEU A 29 4.82 -5.41 -6.90
N ASP A 30 4.79 -4.39 -6.03
CA ASP A 30 4.35 -4.53 -4.64
C ASP A 30 2.86 -4.79 -4.55
N SER A 31 2.05 -3.94 -5.19
CA SER A 31 0.59 -4.08 -5.21
C SER A 31 0.16 -5.37 -5.93
N SER A 32 0.88 -5.77 -6.98
CA SER A 32 0.65 -7.03 -7.70
C SER A 32 0.94 -8.25 -6.81
N LEU A 33 2.04 -8.22 -6.05
CA LEU A 33 2.39 -9.28 -5.11
C LEU A 33 1.35 -9.39 -3.98
N VAL A 34 0.91 -8.25 -3.44
CA VAL A 34 -0.18 -8.17 -2.46
C VAL A 34 -1.46 -8.81 -3.02
N ALA A 35 -1.89 -8.40 -4.21
CA ALA A 35 -3.11 -8.91 -4.83
C ALA A 35 -3.03 -10.42 -5.07
N ALA A 36 -1.91 -10.92 -5.62
CA ALA A 36 -1.71 -12.33 -5.92
C ALA A 36 -1.77 -13.20 -4.65
N VAL A 37 -1.10 -12.78 -3.58
CA VAL A 37 -1.09 -13.51 -2.30
C VAL A 37 -2.45 -13.40 -1.61
N ALA A 38 -3.09 -12.22 -1.64
CA ALA A 38 -4.42 -12.03 -1.06
C ALA A 38 -5.44 -12.97 -1.71
N VAL A 39 -5.53 -13.01 -3.04
CA VAL A 39 -6.46 -13.89 -3.77
C VAL A 39 -6.20 -15.36 -3.44
N ARG A 40 -4.94 -15.78 -3.42
CA ARG A 40 -4.55 -17.17 -3.12
C ARG A 40 -5.01 -17.63 -1.73
N HIS A 41 -4.97 -16.74 -0.75
CA HIS A 41 -5.35 -17.04 0.63
C HIS A 41 -6.78 -16.62 1.00
N LEU A 42 -7.50 -15.95 0.10
CA LEU A 42 -8.88 -15.55 0.29
C LEU A 42 -9.82 -16.77 0.29
N THR A 43 -9.54 -17.76 -0.56
CA THR A 43 -10.35 -18.98 -0.68
C THR A 43 -10.38 -19.73 0.65
N GLY A 44 -11.59 -19.89 1.22
CA GLY A 44 -11.80 -20.58 2.49
C GLY A 44 -11.88 -19.68 3.72
N THR A 45 -11.61 -18.38 3.59
CA THR A 45 -11.82 -17.40 4.67
C THR A 45 -13.31 -17.09 4.87
N GLU A 46 -13.65 -16.57 6.05
CA GLU A 46 -15.02 -16.11 6.31
C GLU A 46 -15.42 -14.93 5.39
N ALA A 47 -14.49 -14.03 5.10
CA ALA A 47 -14.71 -12.93 4.18
C ALA A 47 -15.12 -13.44 2.78
N ALA A 48 -14.44 -14.49 2.27
CA ALA A 48 -14.80 -15.10 1.00
C ALA A 48 -16.19 -15.76 0.99
N ARG A 49 -16.60 -16.36 2.11
CA ARG A 49 -17.94 -16.96 2.24
C ARG A 49 -19.05 -15.90 2.25
N ARG A 50 -18.78 -14.73 2.84
CA ARG A 50 -19.76 -13.65 2.97
C ARG A 50 -19.83 -12.75 1.73
N TRP A 51 -18.69 -12.46 1.11
CA TRP A 51 -18.56 -11.43 0.08
C TRP A 51 -18.05 -11.94 -1.26
N GLY A 52 -17.72 -13.23 -1.36
CA GLY A 52 -17.14 -13.83 -2.56
C GLY A 52 -15.62 -13.70 -2.63
N THR A 53 -15.04 -14.28 -3.67
CA THR A 53 -13.57 -14.31 -3.90
C THR A 53 -13.10 -13.30 -4.94
N LYS A 54 -14.02 -12.55 -5.55
CA LYS A 54 -13.70 -11.59 -6.61
C LYS A 54 -13.33 -10.24 -5.98
N LEU A 55 -12.09 -9.83 -6.16
CA LEU A 55 -11.61 -8.51 -5.76
C LEU A 55 -11.74 -7.53 -6.92
N HIS A 56 -12.13 -6.29 -6.61
CA HIS A 56 -12.22 -5.23 -7.60
C HIS A 56 -10.87 -4.50 -7.66
N CYS A 57 -10.44 -4.18 -8.89
CA CYS A 57 -9.26 -3.37 -9.14
C CYS A 57 -9.69 -2.01 -9.68
N PHE A 58 -9.04 -0.94 -9.22
CA PHE A 58 -9.38 0.43 -9.56
C PHE A 58 -8.18 1.13 -10.16
N TYR A 59 -8.43 1.96 -11.18
CA TYR A 59 -7.42 2.79 -11.83
C TYR A 59 -7.92 4.23 -11.91
N VAL A 60 -7.01 5.19 -11.80
CA VAL A 60 -7.31 6.63 -11.78
C VAL A 60 -6.17 7.40 -12.43
N GLY A 61 -6.47 8.53 -13.07
CA GLY A 61 -5.46 9.39 -13.71
C GLY A 61 -5.55 9.46 -15.23
N LEU A 62 -6.76 9.42 -15.81
CA LEU A 62 -6.94 9.64 -17.24
C LEU A 62 -6.56 11.08 -17.64
N GLU A 63 -5.85 11.22 -18.76
CA GLU A 63 -5.44 12.51 -19.31
C GLU A 63 -6.66 13.41 -19.55
N GLY A 64 -6.61 14.66 -19.06
CA GLY A 64 -7.70 15.62 -19.19
C GLY A 64 -8.82 15.50 -18.13
N SER A 65 -8.72 14.60 -17.14
CA SER A 65 -9.73 14.51 -16.08
C SER A 65 -9.83 15.80 -15.25
N PRO A 66 -11.04 16.34 -15.01
CA PRO A 66 -11.25 17.50 -14.13
C PRO A 66 -11.05 17.14 -12.65
N ASP A 67 -11.04 15.85 -12.31
CA ASP A 67 -11.07 15.35 -10.93
C ASP A 67 -9.81 15.75 -10.16
N LEU A 68 -8.65 15.78 -10.83
CA LEU A 68 -7.37 16.16 -10.22
C LEU A 68 -7.34 17.63 -9.81
N LYS A 69 -7.99 18.51 -10.58
CA LYS A 69 -8.07 19.94 -10.26
C LYS A 69 -9.06 20.18 -9.13
N ALA A 70 -10.21 19.51 -9.18
CA ALA A 70 -11.25 19.63 -8.17
C ALA A 70 -10.82 19.09 -6.80
N ALA A 71 -10.10 17.96 -6.77
CA ALA A 71 -9.70 17.32 -5.52
C ALA A 71 -8.48 17.98 -4.83
N LYS A 72 -7.81 18.95 -5.46
CA LYS A 72 -6.54 19.47 -4.94
C LYS A 72 -6.68 20.14 -3.58
N GLU A 73 -7.69 20.98 -3.40
CA GLU A 73 -7.94 21.70 -2.14
C GLU A 73 -8.34 20.73 -1.02
N ASP A 74 -9.25 19.80 -1.32
CA ASP A 74 -9.67 18.76 -0.39
C ASP A 74 -8.49 17.87 0.02
N VAL A 75 -7.62 17.48 -0.92
CA VAL A 75 -6.45 16.64 -0.62
C VAL A 75 -5.49 17.37 0.30
N ILE A 76 -5.22 18.67 0.08
CA ILE A 76 -4.36 19.46 0.97
C ILE A 76 -4.97 19.50 2.38
N TYR A 77 -6.27 19.77 2.46
CA TYR A 77 -6.98 19.80 3.74
C TYR A 77 -6.89 18.45 4.47
N GLN A 78 -7.21 17.35 3.77
CA GLN A 78 -7.24 16.01 4.36
C GLN A 78 -5.86 15.50 4.74
N THR A 79 -4.83 15.76 3.93
CA THR A 79 -3.45 15.32 4.20
C THR A 79 -2.75 16.19 5.24
N GLU A 80 -3.20 17.43 5.45
CA GLU A 80 -2.60 18.43 6.33
C GLU A 80 -1.13 18.69 5.99
N THR A 81 -0.78 18.69 4.70
CA THR A 81 0.58 18.93 4.22
C THR A 81 0.58 19.77 2.96
N TYR A 82 1.70 20.47 2.75
CA TYR A 82 2.00 21.22 1.53
C TYR A 82 3.12 20.55 0.71
N ASP A 83 3.59 19.37 1.13
CA ASP A 83 4.60 18.61 0.39
C ASP A 83 4.05 18.19 -0.98
N VAL A 84 4.76 18.61 -2.04
CA VAL A 84 4.32 18.40 -3.42
C VAL A 84 4.25 16.92 -3.78
N THR A 85 5.15 16.10 -3.27
CA THR A 85 5.20 14.66 -3.54
C THR A 85 4.01 13.96 -2.91
N ILE A 86 3.73 14.27 -1.64
CA ILE A 86 2.58 13.71 -0.91
C ILE A 86 1.28 14.16 -1.55
N ILE A 87 1.11 15.44 -1.89
CA ILE A 87 -0.13 15.93 -2.53
C ILE A 87 -0.35 15.21 -3.86
N ARG A 88 0.66 15.17 -4.74
CA ARG A 88 0.53 14.56 -6.07
C ARG A 88 0.18 13.07 -6.00
N ALA A 89 0.79 12.33 -5.07
CA ALA A 89 0.49 10.92 -4.88
C ALA A 89 -0.84 10.68 -4.15
N SER A 90 -1.27 11.62 -3.29
CA SER A 90 -2.52 11.50 -2.51
C SER A 90 -3.76 11.77 -3.35
N THR A 91 -3.71 12.68 -4.33
CA THR A 91 -4.87 13.02 -5.17
C THR A 91 -5.53 11.81 -5.85
N PRO A 92 -4.79 10.94 -6.58
CA PRO A 92 -5.39 9.75 -7.17
C PRO A 92 -5.96 8.80 -6.10
N MET A 93 -5.23 8.59 -5.00
CA MET A 93 -5.68 7.72 -3.92
C MET A 93 -6.96 8.23 -3.23
N PHE A 94 -7.09 9.53 -3.05
CA PHE A 94 -8.27 10.18 -2.51
C PHE A 94 -9.50 9.95 -3.42
N LEU A 95 -9.36 10.22 -4.71
CA LEU A 95 -10.44 10.02 -5.69
C LEU A 95 -10.85 8.55 -5.81
N MET A 96 -9.87 7.65 -5.85
CA MET A 96 -10.10 6.22 -5.87
C MET A 96 -10.83 5.75 -4.61
N SER A 97 -10.46 6.28 -3.44
CA SER A 97 -11.12 5.95 -2.16
C SER A 97 -12.59 6.35 -2.15
N CYS A 98 -12.94 7.50 -2.75
CA CYS A 98 -14.34 7.90 -2.95
C CYS A 98 -15.12 6.86 -3.76
N LYS A 99 -14.55 6.42 -4.89
CA LYS A 99 -15.18 5.42 -5.75
C LYS A 99 -15.34 4.07 -5.04
N ILE A 100 -14.30 3.61 -4.35
CA ILE A 100 -14.32 2.36 -3.58
C ILE A 100 -15.41 2.42 -2.51
N LYS A 101 -15.49 3.53 -1.78
CA LYS A 101 -16.51 3.74 -0.77
C LYS A 101 -17.93 3.70 -1.35
N SER A 102 -18.14 4.28 -2.53
CA SER A 102 -19.44 4.29 -3.21
C SER A 102 -19.95 2.89 -3.55
N LEU A 103 -19.05 1.90 -3.63
CA LEU A 103 -19.37 0.49 -3.87
C LEU A 103 -19.65 -0.29 -2.58
N GLY A 104 -19.67 0.38 -1.42
CA GLY A 104 -19.95 -0.23 -0.12
C GLY A 104 -18.74 -0.87 0.55
N VAL A 105 -17.56 -0.77 -0.06
CA VAL A 105 -16.30 -1.28 0.48
C VAL A 105 -15.86 -0.43 1.68
N LYS A 106 -15.35 -1.07 2.73
CA LYS A 106 -14.97 -0.41 3.99
C LYS A 106 -13.50 -0.54 4.34
N MET A 107 -12.79 -1.46 3.70
CA MET A 107 -11.37 -1.68 3.92
C MET A 107 -10.65 -1.95 2.61
N VAL A 108 -9.41 -1.49 2.49
CA VAL A 108 -8.51 -1.84 1.39
C VAL A 108 -7.16 -2.29 1.88
N ILE A 109 -6.53 -3.19 1.13
CA ILE A 109 -5.16 -3.63 1.36
C ILE A 109 -4.25 -2.94 0.35
N SER A 110 -3.11 -2.42 0.82
CA SER A 110 -2.13 -1.71 0.00
C SER A 110 -0.71 -2.25 0.16
N GLY A 111 0.12 -1.99 -0.85
CA GLY A 111 1.54 -2.36 -0.93
C GLY A 111 2.52 -1.33 -0.36
N GLU A 112 2.02 -0.30 0.34
CA GLU A 112 2.87 0.74 0.94
C GLU A 112 3.92 0.17 1.90
N GLY A 113 5.10 0.79 1.93
CA GLY A 113 6.22 0.39 2.78
C GLY A 113 7.21 -0.56 2.12
N SER A 114 6.94 -1.05 0.90
CA SER A 114 7.86 -1.96 0.19
C SER A 114 9.15 -1.27 -0.21
N ASP A 115 9.04 -0.14 -0.90
CA ASP A 115 10.20 0.63 -1.41
C ASP A 115 11.10 1.10 -0.26
N GLU A 116 10.53 1.54 0.85
CA GLU A 116 11.29 1.95 2.04
C GLU A 116 11.99 0.78 2.71
N LEU A 117 11.36 -0.40 2.72
CA LEU A 117 11.90 -1.58 3.39
C LEU A 117 12.98 -2.28 2.56
N PHE A 118 12.86 -2.24 1.23
CA PHE A 118 13.75 -2.95 0.31
C PHE A 118 14.69 -2.06 -0.50
N GLY A 119 14.56 -0.73 -0.39
CA GLY A 119 15.38 0.20 -1.16
C GLY A 119 14.94 0.30 -2.62
N GLY A 120 13.63 0.30 -2.89
CA GLY A 120 13.08 0.23 -4.25
C GLY A 120 13.08 1.55 -5.02
N TYR A 121 13.23 2.69 -4.34
CA TYR A 121 13.33 3.99 -5.01
C TYR A 121 14.61 4.13 -5.84
N LEU A 122 14.51 4.78 -7.00
CA LEU A 122 15.63 4.93 -7.95
C LEU A 122 16.92 5.54 -7.35
N TYR A 123 16.80 6.34 -6.29
CA TYR A 123 17.97 6.93 -5.65
C TYR A 123 18.81 5.92 -4.85
N PHE A 124 18.25 4.76 -4.46
CA PHE A 124 18.98 3.70 -3.76
C PHE A 124 20.06 3.05 -4.65
N HIS A 125 19.93 3.09 -5.98
CA HIS A 125 21.01 2.70 -6.91
C HIS A 125 22.27 3.54 -6.74
N LYS A 126 22.18 4.72 -6.12
CA LYS A 126 23.30 5.61 -5.84
C LYS A 126 23.78 5.50 -4.39
N ALA A 127 23.31 4.51 -3.63
CA ALA A 127 23.77 4.29 -2.27
C ALA A 127 25.28 3.94 -2.28
N PRO A 128 26.12 4.63 -1.49
CA PRO A 128 27.57 4.46 -1.54
C PRO A 128 28.03 3.09 -0.99
N ASN A 129 27.26 2.52 -0.06
CA ASN A 129 27.53 1.21 0.54
C ASN A 129 26.24 0.68 1.20
N LYS A 130 26.30 -0.59 1.65
CA LYS A 130 25.17 -1.30 2.25
C LYS A 130 24.73 -0.72 3.59
N GLU A 131 25.65 -0.11 4.33
CA GLU A 131 25.39 0.52 5.64
C GLU A 131 24.55 1.80 5.48
N GLU A 132 24.87 2.66 4.50
CA GLU A 132 24.08 3.84 4.19
C GLU A 132 22.71 3.47 3.59
N LEU A 133 22.64 2.44 2.74
CA LEU A 133 21.36 1.89 2.27
C LEU A 133 20.49 1.47 3.46
N HIS A 134 21.06 0.68 4.38
CA HIS A 134 20.33 0.20 5.55
C HIS A 134 19.87 1.36 6.45
N ARG A 135 20.76 2.32 6.71
CA ARG A 135 20.44 3.50 7.51
C ARG A 135 19.27 4.29 6.93
N GLU A 136 19.23 4.44 5.61
CA GLU A 136 18.15 5.16 4.93
C GLU A 136 16.83 4.38 5.01
N THR A 137 16.84 3.05 4.82
CA THR A 137 15.64 2.20 4.98
C THR A 137 15.05 2.23 6.40
N CYS A 138 15.82 2.63 7.41
CA CYS A 138 15.36 2.75 8.79
C CYS A 138 14.64 4.08 9.11
N ARG A 139 14.67 5.09 8.23
CA ARG A 139 14.32 6.47 8.61
C ARG A 139 12.85 6.83 8.53
N LYS A 140 12.19 6.54 7.40
CA LYS A 140 10.85 7.04 7.10
C LYS A 140 10.04 6.00 6.34
N TYR A 141 8.74 5.97 6.61
CA TYR A 141 7.75 5.15 5.92
C TYR A 141 6.56 6.05 5.55
N ASP A 142 6.06 5.96 4.32
CA ASP A 142 4.89 6.73 3.88
C ASP A 142 3.58 6.13 4.42
N CYS A 143 3.25 6.46 5.68
CA CYS A 143 1.97 6.11 6.27
C CYS A 143 0.94 7.25 6.17
N LEU A 144 1.40 8.50 5.98
CA LEU A 144 0.55 9.68 6.06
C LEU A 144 -0.46 9.69 4.92
N ARG A 145 0.04 9.57 3.68
CA ARG A 145 -0.81 9.55 2.49
C ARG A 145 -1.79 8.41 2.54
N ALA A 146 -1.27 7.19 2.73
CA ALA A 146 -2.05 5.97 2.72
C ALA A 146 -3.21 6.02 3.72
N ASN A 147 -2.95 6.51 4.93
CA ASN A 147 -3.97 6.61 5.96
C ASN A 147 -4.98 7.74 5.68
N LYS A 148 -4.50 8.96 5.43
CA LYS A 148 -5.37 10.14 5.34
C LYS A 148 -6.19 10.16 4.06
N ALA A 149 -5.61 9.77 2.92
CA ALA A 149 -6.32 9.77 1.65
C ALA A 149 -7.48 8.76 1.63
N THR A 150 -7.32 7.59 2.26
CA THR A 150 -8.42 6.61 2.39
C THR A 150 -9.40 7.00 3.49
N SER A 151 -8.91 7.50 4.63
CA SER A 151 -9.76 7.89 5.76
C SER A 151 -10.69 9.05 5.43
N ALA A 152 -10.30 9.93 4.49
CA ALA A 152 -11.16 11.02 4.01
C ALA A 152 -12.53 10.54 3.48
N TRP A 153 -12.62 9.27 3.06
CA TRP A 153 -13.86 8.65 2.59
C TRP A 153 -14.33 7.51 3.52
N GLY A 154 -13.80 7.43 4.74
CA GLY A 154 -14.14 6.39 5.71
C GLY A 154 -13.77 4.99 5.24
N LEU A 155 -12.59 4.87 4.61
CA LEU A 155 -12.01 3.63 4.12
C LEU A 155 -10.74 3.30 4.93
N GLU A 156 -10.72 2.13 5.58
CA GLU A 156 -9.56 1.64 6.32
C GLU A 156 -8.49 1.13 5.35
N ALA A 157 -7.26 1.63 5.44
CA ALA A 157 -6.12 1.11 4.67
C ALA A 157 -5.25 0.18 5.52
N ARG A 158 -5.00 -1.04 5.02
CA ARG A 158 -4.08 -2.01 5.64
C ARG A 158 -2.81 -2.13 4.82
N VAL A 159 -1.69 -1.78 5.43
CA VAL A 159 -0.36 -1.84 4.82
C VAL A 159 0.35 -3.15 5.20
N LEU A 160 0.67 -3.97 4.20
CA LEU A 160 1.20 -5.33 4.42
C LEU A 160 2.70 -5.33 4.73
N PHE A 161 3.49 -4.52 4.01
CA PHE A 161 4.94 -4.48 4.14
C PHE A 161 5.39 -3.91 5.49
N LEU A 162 4.51 -3.18 6.18
CA LEU A 162 4.76 -2.65 7.52
C LEU A 162 4.26 -3.56 8.65
N ASP A 163 4.02 -4.85 8.38
CA ASP A 163 3.81 -5.81 9.45
C ASP A 163 5.07 -6.01 10.29
N LYS A 164 4.93 -5.92 11.62
CA LYS A 164 6.07 -6.04 12.54
C LYS A 164 6.90 -7.30 12.33
N GLU A 165 6.27 -8.46 12.13
CA GLU A 165 7.02 -9.71 11.94
C GLU A 165 7.72 -9.73 10.58
N PHE A 166 7.04 -9.24 9.54
CA PHE A 166 7.62 -9.15 8.21
C PHE A 166 8.74 -8.12 8.14
N MET A 167 8.58 -6.94 8.72
CA MET A 167 9.62 -5.92 8.84
C MET A 167 10.85 -6.47 9.56
N ASN A 168 10.68 -7.17 10.69
CA ASN A 168 11.80 -7.79 11.40
C ASN A 168 12.53 -8.81 10.52
N ALA A 169 11.78 -9.63 9.76
CA ALA A 169 12.36 -10.58 8.82
C ALA A 169 13.09 -9.88 7.66
N ALA A 170 12.55 -8.78 7.13
CA ALA A 170 13.12 -8.03 6.02
C ALA A 170 14.30 -7.13 6.42
N MET A 171 14.35 -6.66 7.66
CA MET A 171 15.45 -5.85 8.18
C MET A 171 16.61 -6.68 8.72
N SER A 172 16.38 -7.98 8.97
CA SER A 172 17.45 -8.92 9.39
C SER A 172 18.21 -9.54 8.22
N ILE A 173 17.78 -9.34 6.97
CA ILE A 173 18.54 -9.78 5.79
C ILE A 173 19.77 -8.89 5.60
N ASN A 174 20.86 -9.46 5.06
CA ASN A 174 22.05 -8.67 4.73
C ASN A 174 21.65 -7.55 3.74
N PRO A 175 21.86 -6.25 4.07
CA PRO A 175 21.49 -5.14 3.19
C PRO A 175 22.19 -5.18 1.83
N GLU A 176 23.32 -5.89 1.73
CA GLU A 176 24.02 -6.17 0.48
C GLU A 176 23.13 -6.89 -0.56
N TRP A 177 22.17 -7.69 -0.11
CA TRP A 177 21.20 -8.36 -1.01
C TRP A 177 20.09 -7.43 -1.51
N LYS A 178 20.02 -6.20 -0.99
CA LYS A 178 19.08 -5.16 -1.43
C LYS A 178 19.75 -4.17 -2.40
N MET A 179 21.08 -4.18 -2.51
CA MET A 179 21.79 -3.33 -3.45
C MET A 179 21.63 -3.85 -4.87
N VAL A 180 21.50 -2.92 -5.84
CA VAL A 180 21.34 -3.20 -7.28
C VAL A 180 22.32 -2.37 -8.07
#